data_AF-A0A941QDH1-F1
#
_entry.id   AF-A0A941QDH1-F1
#
_cell.length_a   1.000
_cell.length_b   1.000
_cell.length_c   1.000
_cell.angle_alpha   90.00
_cell.angle_beta   90.00
_cell.angle_gamma   90.00
#
_symmetry.space_group_name_H-M   'P 1'
#
loop_
_entity.id
_entity.type
_entity.pdbx_description
1 polymer ?
#
loop_
_entity_poly.entity_id
_entity_poly.type
_entity_poly.pdbx_seq_one_letter_code
_entity_poly.pdbx_strand_id
1 'polypeptide(L)'
;MSTNEPTGRAIGGKARMAMLTPEERKAAASKAAKARAEIAKLPQATHEGTITIGDIEIPCAVLPDGRRLLTQSGVMQALGRARQAKGRGYYDADVNLPAFLTAKNLKPFITEALLVTSSQIEFRLKNGVRAFGYPAEILPKICDVYLNASDQKALTHTQQHIAAKAMVLMRGLAHVGIIALVDEATGFQKDRAKDALAKILEAFVAKELQPWVRTFPADYYEQLFRLYGYEYPPTGKPQWRPQFFGRITNEVVYNRLAPDLLPELKKAASKAERKAKLHQWLTNDIGHPKLREHLSSIITLMKLARTPVEFRDLVNRIHPRFGDTMQLDFSA
;
A
#
# COMPACT_ATOMS: atom_id res chain seq x y z
N MET A 1 -15.34 2.45 -32.56
CA MET A 1 -16.03 1.92 -31.37
C MET A 1 -15.26 0.69 -30.91
N SER A 2 -14.51 0.78 -29.81
CA SER A 2 -13.75 -0.37 -29.29
C SER A 2 -14.72 -1.34 -28.63
N THR A 3 -15.01 -2.46 -29.28
CA THR A 3 -15.76 -3.57 -28.69
C THR A 3 -14.85 -4.24 -27.67
N ASN A 4 -14.90 -3.77 -26.42
CA ASN A 4 -14.24 -4.45 -25.31
C ASN A 4 -14.93 -5.81 -25.11
N GLU A 5 -14.38 -6.83 -25.74
CA GLU A 5 -14.78 -8.20 -25.51
C GLU A 5 -14.63 -8.52 -24.02
N PRO A 6 -15.68 -9.02 -23.36
CA PRO A 6 -15.59 -9.41 -21.97
C PRO A 6 -14.54 -10.52 -21.82
N THR A 7 -13.58 -10.36 -20.92
CA THR A 7 -12.58 -11.41 -20.61
C THR A 7 -12.83 -12.04 -19.23
N GLY A 8 -12.51 -13.33 -19.10
CA GLY A 8 -12.62 -14.07 -17.84
C GLY A 8 -14.03 -14.11 -17.24
N ARG A 9 -14.16 -13.76 -15.96
CA ARG A 9 -15.44 -13.82 -15.22
C ARG A 9 -16.55 -12.94 -15.81
N ALA A 10 -16.20 -11.94 -16.62
CA ALA A 10 -17.16 -11.05 -17.28
C ALA A 10 -17.98 -11.77 -18.36
N ILE A 11 -17.43 -12.83 -18.99
CA ILE A 11 -18.12 -13.64 -20.02
C ILE A 11 -19.32 -14.37 -19.39
N GLY A 12 -19.07 -15.12 -18.31
CA GLY A 12 -20.12 -15.85 -17.60
C GLY A 12 -21.17 -14.93 -16.97
N GLY A 13 -20.76 -13.75 -16.50
CA GLY A 13 -21.68 -12.73 -16.00
C GLY A 13 -22.62 -12.18 -17.09
N LYS A 14 -22.09 -11.86 -18.28
CA LYS A 14 -22.89 -11.39 -19.42
C LYS A 14 -23.81 -12.48 -19.96
N ALA A 15 -23.31 -13.71 -20.10
CA ALA A 15 -24.12 -14.85 -20.54
C ALA A 15 -25.31 -15.12 -19.60
N ARG A 16 -25.06 -15.11 -18.28
CA ARG A 16 -26.11 -15.25 -17.27
C ARG A 16 -27.12 -14.11 -17.32
N MET A 17 -26.67 -12.87 -17.48
CA MET A 17 -27.57 -11.71 -17.58
C MET A 17 -28.42 -11.74 -18.85
N ALA A 18 -27.88 -12.24 -19.97
CA ALA A 18 -28.64 -12.40 -21.21
C ALA A 18 -29.80 -13.39 -21.06
N MET A 19 -29.64 -14.44 -20.26
CA MET A 19 -30.67 -15.46 -19.97
C MET A 19 -31.77 -15.03 -18.99
N LEU A 20 -31.59 -13.92 -18.26
CA LEU A 20 -32.57 -13.44 -17.27
C LEU A 20 -33.63 -12.56 -17.92
N THR A 21 -34.89 -12.71 -17.49
CA THR A 21 -36.01 -11.83 -17.85
C THR A 21 -35.82 -10.41 -17.29
N PRO A 22 -36.52 -9.38 -17.84
CA PRO A 22 -36.45 -8.02 -17.30
C PRO A 22 -36.77 -7.92 -15.80
N GLU A 23 -37.74 -8.70 -15.31
CA GLU A 23 -38.12 -8.74 -13.90
C GLU A 23 -37.02 -9.37 -13.03
N GLU A 24 -36.44 -10.49 -13.46
CA GLU A 24 -35.33 -11.13 -12.75
C GLU A 24 -34.06 -10.26 -12.75
N ARG A 25 -33.80 -9.52 -13.84
CA ARG A 25 -32.71 -8.52 -13.89
C ARG A 25 -32.95 -7.39 -12.89
N LYS A 26 -34.18 -6.88 -12.81
CA LYS A 26 -34.57 -5.84 -11.83
C LYS A 26 -34.45 -6.35 -10.39
N ALA A 27 -34.88 -7.58 -10.12
CA ALA A 27 -34.73 -8.23 -8.81
C ALA A 27 -33.25 -8.43 -8.44
N ALA A 28 -32.42 -8.90 -9.37
CA ALA A 28 -30.98 -9.06 -9.16
C ALA A 28 -30.27 -7.73 -8.91
N ALA A 29 -30.62 -6.68 -9.67
CA ALA A 29 -30.10 -5.33 -9.49
C ALA A 29 -30.50 -4.76 -8.12
N SER A 30 -31.78 -4.90 -7.72
CA SER A 30 -32.28 -4.49 -6.41
C SER A 30 -31.55 -5.23 -5.27
N LYS A 31 -31.36 -6.55 -5.40
CA LYS A 31 -30.60 -7.36 -4.43
C LYS A 31 -29.14 -6.90 -4.33
N ALA A 32 -28.50 -6.59 -5.45
CA ALA A 32 -27.14 -6.08 -5.47
C ALA A 32 -27.03 -4.68 -4.85
N ALA A 33 -28.01 -3.80 -5.11
CA ALA A 33 -28.06 -2.46 -4.52
C ALA A 33 -28.23 -2.52 -2.99
N LYS A 34 -29.15 -3.36 -2.49
CA LYS A 34 -29.31 -3.62 -1.05
C LYS A 34 -28.03 -4.16 -0.43
N ALA A 35 -27.38 -5.15 -1.07
CA ALA A 35 -26.13 -5.70 -0.58
C ALA A 35 -25.01 -4.64 -0.51
N ARG A 36 -24.92 -3.75 -1.50
CA ARG A 36 -23.96 -2.62 -1.47
C ARG A 36 -24.28 -1.64 -0.35
N ALA A 37 -25.55 -1.33 -0.12
CA ALA A 37 -25.98 -0.45 0.96
C ALA A 37 -25.65 -1.04 2.34
N GLU A 38 -25.86 -2.34 2.55
CA GLU A 38 -25.46 -3.01 3.80
C GLU A 38 -23.94 -3.01 3.99
N ILE A 39 -23.16 -3.26 2.93
CA ILE A 39 -21.70 -3.17 2.99
C ILE A 39 -21.25 -1.75 3.35
N ALA A 40 -21.91 -0.72 2.82
CA ALA A 40 -21.57 0.68 3.11
C ALA A 40 -21.75 1.06 4.59
N LYS A 41 -22.61 0.36 5.33
CA LYS A 41 -22.78 0.56 6.79
C LYS A 41 -21.62 -0.01 7.62
N LEU A 42 -20.83 -0.93 7.06
CA LEU A 42 -19.71 -1.54 7.78
C LEU A 42 -18.57 -0.53 8.00
N PRO A 43 -17.83 -0.65 9.11
CA PRO A 43 -16.68 0.21 9.38
C PRO A 43 -15.61 0.02 8.30
N GLN A 44 -15.06 1.11 7.81
CA GLN A 44 -14.01 1.11 6.80
C GLN A 44 -12.64 1.24 7.46
N ALA A 45 -11.70 0.39 7.06
CA ALA A 45 -10.33 0.40 7.55
C ALA A 45 -9.67 1.77 7.30
N THR A 46 -9.10 2.36 8.34
CA THR A 46 -8.31 3.59 8.26
C THR A 46 -6.88 3.29 7.81
N HIS A 47 -6.38 2.11 8.20
CA HIS A 47 -5.04 1.63 7.87
C HIS A 47 -5.12 0.17 7.43
N GLU A 48 -4.23 -0.21 6.52
CA GLU A 48 -4.05 -1.57 6.04
C GLU A 48 -2.56 -1.85 5.94
N GLY A 49 -2.20 -3.12 6.09
CA GLY A 49 -0.82 -3.55 5.94
C GLY A 49 -0.72 -5.06 5.96
N THR A 50 0.52 -5.53 6.02
CA THR A 50 0.85 -6.95 6.15
C THR A 50 1.86 -7.10 7.26
N ILE A 51 1.58 -8.00 8.20
CA ILE A 51 2.54 -8.44 9.21
C ILE A 51 3.36 -9.56 8.58
N THR A 52 4.69 -9.44 8.65
CA THR A 52 5.62 -10.46 8.17
C THR A 52 6.34 -11.10 9.35
N ILE A 53 6.22 -12.42 9.49
CA ILE A 53 6.93 -13.22 10.50
C ILE A 53 7.61 -14.39 9.77
N GLY A 54 8.91 -14.28 9.54
CA GLY A 54 9.64 -15.25 8.72
C GLY A 54 9.09 -15.29 7.29
N ASP A 55 8.63 -16.46 6.86
CA ASP A 55 7.98 -16.70 5.56
C ASP A 55 6.45 -16.44 5.59
N ILE A 56 5.90 -16.05 6.73
CA ILE A 56 4.45 -15.91 6.94
C ILE A 56 4.05 -14.45 6.75
N GLU A 57 3.09 -14.22 5.86
CA GLU A 57 2.45 -12.92 5.63
C GLU A 57 1.00 -12.93 6.11
N ILE A 58 0.63 -11.97 6.97
CA ILE A 58 -0.71 -11.85 7.53
C ILE A 58 -1.27 -10.45 7.23
N PRO A 59 -2.18 -10.33 6.25
CA PRO A 59 -2.83 -9.06 5.98
C PRO A 59 -3.64 -8.59 7.20
N CYS A 60 -3.51 -7.32 7.55
CA CYS A 60 -4.09 -6.70 8.73
C CYS A 60 -4.69 -5.32 8.41
N ALA A 61 -5.55 -4.85 9.31
CA ALA A 61 -6.23 -3.56 9.19
C ALA A 61 -6.46 -2.92 10.56
N VAL A 62 -6.61 -1.59 10.58
CA VAL A 62 -7.04 -0.84 11.75
C VAL A 62 -8.36 -0.14 11.43
N LEU A 63 -9.33 -0.29 12.32
CA LEU A 63 -10.65 0.34 12.22
C LEU A 63 -10.66 1.75 12.83
N PRO A 64 -11.68 2.60 12.55
CA PRO A 64 -11.75 3.96 13.08
C PRO A 64 -11.78 4.04 14.62
N ASP A 65 -12.28 3.00 15.27
CA ASP A 65 -12.33 2.87 16.74
C ASP A 65 -11.03 2.31 17.35
N GLY A 66 -9.97 2.16 16.54
CA GLY A 66 -8.67 1.67 16.98
C GLY A 66 -8.57 0.15 17.07
N ARG A 67 -9.62 -0.61 16.78
CA ARG A 67 -9.53 -2.08 16.73
C ARG A 67 -8.56 -2.52 15.64
N ARG A 68 -7.64 -3.41 16.02
CA ARG A 68 -6.63 -3.99 15.14
C ARG A 68 -7.09 -5.38 14.73
N LEU A 69 -7.24 -5.60 13.42
CA LEU A 69 -7.77 -6.83 12.87
C LEU A 69 -6.73 -7.55 12.01
N LEU A 70 -6.70 -8.87 12.12
CA LEU A 70 -6.08 -9.75 11.13
C LEU A 70 -7.17 -10.28 10.21
N THR A 71 -6.90 -10.30 8.90
CA THR A 71 -7.87 -10.86 7.95
C THR A 71 -8.07 -12.35 8.21
N GLN A 72 -9.30 -12.83 8.08
CA GLN A 72 -9.63 -14.24 8.25
C GLN A 72 -8.76 -15.14 7.36
N SER A 73 -8.56 -14.74 6.10
CA SER A 73 -7.69 -15.47 5.17
C SER A 73 -6.23 -15.48 5.60
N GLY A 74 -5.74 -14.36 6.13
CA GLY A 74 -4.36 -14.26 6.64
C GLY A 74 -4.12 -15.20 7.81
N VAL A 75 -5.02 -15.20 8.81
CA VAL A 75 -4.92 -16.11 9.96
C VAL A 75 -4.94 -17.58 9.53
N MET A 76 -5.81 -17.93 8.56
CA MET A 76 -5.90 -19.29 8.04
C MET A 76 -4.60 -19.73 7.36
N GLN A 77 -4.05 -18.89 6.48
CA GLN A 77 -2.80 -19.18 5.78
C GLN A 77 -1.61 -19.23 6.73
N ALA A 78 -1.56 -18.33 7.72
CA ALA A 78 -0.52 -18.31 8.75
C ALA A 78 -0.43 -19.62 9.53
N LEU A 79 -1.57 -20.27 9.78
CA LEU A 79 -1.67 -21.56 10.45
C LEU A 79 -1.47 -22.75 9.49
N GLY A 80 -1.04 -22.52 8.25
CA GLY A 80 -0.78 -23.59 7.26
C GLY A 80 -2.04 -24.15 6.60
N ARG A 81 -3.18 -23.47 6.70
CA ARG A 81 -4.46 -23.93 6.13
C ARG A 81 -4.79 -23.17 4.84
N ALA A 82 -5.45 -23.87 3.92
CA ALA A 82 -5.88 -23.28 2.66
C ALA A 82 -6.85 -22.12 2.86
N ARG A 83 -6.79 -21.13 1.97
CA ARG A 83 -7.74 -20.01 1.93
C ARG A 83 -9.16 -20.56 1.74
N GLN A 84 -10.12 -20.09 2.53
CA GLN A 84 -11.51 -20.48 2.32
C GLN A 84 -12.02 -20.00 0.96
N ALA A 85 -12.74 -20.88 0.26
CA ALA A 85 -13.44 -20.53 -0.97
C ALA A 85 -14.52 -19.46 -0.68
N LYS A 86 -14.62 -18.44 -1.55
CA LYS A 86 -15.65 -17.41 -1.45
C LYS A 86 -17.04 -18.07 -1.44
N GLY A 87 -17.82 -17.84 -0.38
CA GLY A 87 -19.23 -18.24 -0.31
C GLY A 87 -19.56 -19.45 0.58
N ARG A 88 -18.58 -20.08 1.26
CA ARG A 88 -18.91 -21.00 2.35
C ARG A 88 -19.25 -20.20 3.60
N GLY A 89 -20.54 -20.04 3.88
CA GLY A 89 -21.00 -19.71 5.23
C GLY A 89 -20.72 -20.91 6.12
N TYR A 90 -19.78 -20.77 7.04
CA TYR A 90 -19.58 -21.75 8.10
C TYR A 90 -19.65 -20.99 9.42
N TYR A 91 -20.86 -20.93 9.95
CA TYR A 91 -21.11 -20.74 11.37
C TYR A 91 -22.16 -21.77 11.72
N ASP A 92 -21.72 -22.81 12.41
CA ASP A 92 -22.65 -23.54 13.26
C ASP A 92 -22.99 -22.54 14.37
N ALA A 93 -24.25 -22.11 14.44
CA ALA A 93 -24.68 -21.00 15.28
C ALA A 93 -24.46 -21.25 16.78
N ASP A 94 -24.19 -22.51 17.15
CA ASP A 94 -24.03 -22.95 18.53
C ASP A 94 -22.64 -22.71 19.11
N VAL A 95 -21.62 -22.38 18.29
CA VAL A 95 -20.29 -22.06 18.82
C VAL A 95 -19.61 -20.98 17.98
N ASN A 96 -19.37 -19.80 18.58
CA ASN A 96 -18.62 -18.66 18.02
C ASN A 96 -17.12 -18.97 17.74
N LEU A 97 -16.77 -20.21 17.41
CA LEU A 97 -15.40 -20.62 17.14
C LEU A 97 -15.07 -20.56 15.65
N PRO A 98 -13.93 -19.96 15.28
CA PRO A 98 -13.40 -20.06 13.94
C PRO A 98 -13.21 -21.52 13.50
N ALA A 99 -13.30 -21.78 12.19
CA ALA A 99 -13.17 -23.12 11.59
C ALA A 99 -11.84 -23.86 11.91
N PHE A 100 -10.86 -23.15 12.48
CA PHE A 100 -9.60 -23.71 12.93
C PHE A 100 -9.56 -24.08 14.42
N LEU A 101 -10.62 -23.87 15.19
CA LEU A 101 -10.73 -24.26 16.60
C LEU A 101 -11.87 -25.25 16.86
N THR A 102 -12.60 -25.69 15.82
CA THR A 102 -13.78 -26.55 15.98
C THR A 102 -13.48 -28.02 16.24
N ALA A 103 -12.21 -28.45 16.14
CA ALA A 103 -11.84 -29.84 16.30
C ALA A 103 -12.06 -30.31 17.76
N LYS A 104 -12.75 -31.45 17.94
CA LYS A 104 -13.15 -31.96 19.26
C LYS A 104 -11.97 -32.13 20.22
N ASN A 105 -10.81 -32.54 19.70
CA ASN A 105 -9.59 -32.74 20.49
C ASN A 105 -8.95 -31.43 21.00
N LEU A 106 -9.33 -30.28 20.44
CA LEU A 106 -8.83 -28.97 20.88
C LEU A 106 -9.69 -28.35 21.98
N LYS A 107 -10.93 -28.82 22.18
CA LYS A 107 -11.88 -28.26 23.16
C LYS A 107 -11.30 -28.08 24.57
N PRO A 108 -10.54 -29.03 25.15
CA PRO A 108 -9.97 -28.89 26.49
C PRO A 108 -8.96 -27.73 26.62
N PHE A 109 -8.43 -27.24 25.51
CA PHE A 109 -7.37 -26.22 25.46
C PHE A 109 -7.90 -24.82 25.13
N ILE A 110 -9.18 -24.70 24.79
CA ILE A 110 -9.82 -23.43 24.43
C ILE A 110 -10.34 -22.75 25.69
N THR A 111 -9.89 -21.53 25.94
CA THR A 111 -10.33 -20.72 27.08
C THR A 111 -11.61 -19.93 26.75
N GLU A 112 -12.40 -19.61 27.78
CA GLU A 112 -13.62 -18.79 27.63
C GLU A 112 -13.30 -17.42 27.02
N ALA A 113 -12.19 -16.80 27.42
CA ALA A 113 -11.73 -15.54 26.86
C ALA A 113 -11.45 -15.62 25.35
N LEU A 114 -10.97 -16.78 24.86
CA LEU A 114 -10.77 -17.00 23.43
C LEU A 114 -12.10 -17.11 22.69
N LEU A 115 -13.12 -17.75 23.26
CA LEU A 115 -14.46 -17.86 22.66
C LEU A 115 -15.01 -16.47 22.33
N VAL A 116 -15.00 -15.56 23.30
CA VAL A 116 -15.48 -14.18 23.13
C VAL A 116 -14.66 -13.40 22.10
N THR A 117 -13.33 -13.47 22.20
CA THR A 117 -12.42 -12.69 21.32
C THR A 117 -12.41 -13.23 19.89
N SER A 118 -12.76 -14.51 19.68
CA SER A 118 -12.72 -15.17 18.37
C SER A 118 -13.90 -14.85 17.45
N SER A 119 -14.80 -13.98 17.91
CA SER A 119 -15.91 -13.44 17.12
C SER A 119 -15.38 -12.74 15.86
N GLN A 120 -15.87 -13.19 14.71
CA GLN A 120 -15.52 -12.57 13.43
C GLN A 120 -16.14 -11.18 13.32
N ILE A 121 -15.35 -10.24 12.80
CA ILE A 121 -15.77 -8.86 12.55
C ILE A 121 -15.87 -8.64 11.03
N GLU A 122 -17.05 -8.22 10.58
CA GLU A 122 -17.27 -7.71 9.23
C GLU A 122 -16.79 -6.26 9.12
N PHE A 123 -16.00 -5.96 8.08
CA PHE A 123 -15.51 -4.61 7.82
C PHE A 123 -15.29 -4.37 6.32
N ARG A 124 -14.95 -3.14 5.95
CA ARG A 124 -14.53 -2.77 4.60
C ARG A 124 -13.05 -2.45 4.55
N LEU A 125 -12.39 -2.97 3.52
CA LEU A 125 -11.07 -2.51 3.13
C LEU A 125 -11.12 -1.06 2.62
N LYS A 126 -9.97 -0.40 2.47
CA LYS A 126 -9.82 0.96 1.93
C LYS A 126 -10.45 1.11 0.56
N ASN A 127 -10.37 0.07 -0.27
CA ASN A 127 -11.01 0.01 -1.59
C ASN A 127 -12.54 -0.24 -1.55
N GLY A 128 -13.15 -0.28 -0.35
CA GLY A 128 -14.58 -0.49 -0.14
C GLY A 128 -15.03 -1.95 -0.23
N VAL A 129 -14.12 -2.89 -0.52
CA VAL A 129 -14.45 -4.32 -0.58
C VAL A 129 -14.72 -4.86 0.81
N ARG A 130 -15.81 -5.61 0.97
CA ARG A 130 -16.11 -6.31 2.22
C ARG A 130 -15.04 -7.36 2.55
N ALA A 131 -14.58 -7.35 3.79
CA ALA A 131 -13.66 -8.31 4.36
C ALA A 131 -14.14 -8.79 5.73
N PHE A 132 -13.54 -9.89 6.16
CA PHE A 132 -13.77 -10.48 7.47
C PHE A 132 -12.44 -10.59 8.19
N GLY A 133 -12.44 -10.31 9.49
CA GLY A 133 -11.24 -10.37 10.30
C GLY A 133 -11.53 -10.77 11.74
N TYR A 134 -10.43 -10.94 12.46
CA TYR A 134 -10.44 -11.23 13.89
C TYR A 134 -9.57 -10.21 14.63
N PRO A 135 -9.87 -9.88 15.90
CA PRO A 135 -8.97 -9.08 16.72
C PRO A 135 -7.55 -9.64 16.72
N ALA A 136 -6.53 -8.79 16.56
CA ALA A 136 -5.15 -9.25 16.44
C ALA A 136 -4.67 -10.07 17.65
N GLU A 137 -5.22 -9.77 18.83
CA GLU A 137 -4.93 -10.46 20.10
C GLU A 137 -5.31 -11.94 20.11
N ILE A 138 -6.12 -12.43 19.15
CA ILE A 138 -6.47 -13.85 19.12
C ILE A 138 -5.35 -14.73 18.57
N LEU A 139 -4.45 -14.18 17.75
CA LEU A 139 -3.44 -15.00 17.07
C LEU A 139 -2.51 -15.73 18.06
N PRO A 140 -1.94 -15.07 19.09
CA PRO A 140 -1.16 -15.75 20.12
C PRO A 140 -2.00 -16.82 20.83
N LYS A 141 -3.22 -16.48 21.24
CA LYS A 141 -4.13 -17.39 21.94
C LYS A 141 -4.45 -18.66 21.13
N ILE A 142 -4.62 -18.53 19.81
CA ILE A 142 -4.80 -19.67 18.92
C ILE A 142 -3.54 -20.51 18.87
N CYS A 143 -2.36 -19.88 18.78
CA CYS A 143 -1.11 -20.60 18.78
C CYS A 143 -0.95 -21.42 20.06
N ASP A 144 -1.27 -20.83 21.22
CA ASP A 144 -1.23 -21.51 22.52
C ASP A 144 -2.15 -22.73 22.58
N VAL A 145 -3.36 -22.67 22.00
CA VAL A 145 -4.26 -23.85 21.91
C VAL A 145 -3.56 -25.02 21.23
N TYR A 146 -2.91 -24.77 20.08
CA TYR A 146 -2.22 -25.82 19.33
C TYR A 146 -0.94 -26.29 20.02
N LEU A 147 -0.19 -25.38 20.65
CA LEU A 147 1.03 -25.74 21.39
C LEU A 147 0.71 -26.56 22.64
N ASN A 148 -0.26 -26.14 23.45
CA ASN A 148 -0.71 -26.89 24.63
C ASN A 148 -1.27 -28.27 24.27
N ALA A 149 -2.05 -28.36 23.18
CA ALA A 149 -2.53 -29.64 22.68
C ALA A 149 -1.39 -30.53 22.16
N SER A 150 -0.35 -29.94 21.58
CA SER A 150 0.85 -30.66 21.14
C SER A 150 1.63 -31.21 22.33
N ASP A 151 1.83 -30.41 23.38
CA ASP A 151 2.56 -30.80 24.60
C ASP A 151 1.87 -31.97 25.31
N GLN A 152 0.53 -32.01 25.28
CA GLN A 152 -0.26 -33.11 25.81
C GLN A 152 -0.49 -34.26 24.81
N LYS A 153 0.16 -34.24 23.65
CA LYS A 153 0.03 -35.25 22.58
C LYS A 153 -1.42 -35.46 22.11
N ALA A 154 -2.27 -34.44 22.23
CA ALA A 154 -3.68 -34.48 21.85
C ALA A 154 -3.92 -34.16 20.35
N LEU A 155 -2.88 -33.72 19.63
CA LEU A 155 -2.98 -33.39 18.20
C LEU A 155 -2.99 -34.63 17.30
N THR A 156 -3.86 -34.61 16.30
CA THR A 156 -3.83 -35.58 15.20
C THR A 156 -2.62 -35.35 14.29
N HIS A 157 -2.22 -36.37 13.52
CA HIS A 157 -1.12 -36.26 12.55
C HIS A 157 -1.31 -35.07 11.59
N THR A 158 -2.54 -34.84 11.12
CA THR A 158 -2.89 -33.72 10.25
C THR A 158 -2.82 -32.35 10.93
N GLN A 159 -2.74 -32.25 12.26
CA GLN A 159 -2.62 -30.97 12.98
C GLN A 159 -1.17 -30.63 13.37
N GLN A 160 -0.23 -31.57 13.26
CA GLN A 160 1.17 -31.36 13.65
C GLN A 160 1.83 -30.19 12.92
N HIS A 161 1.56 -30.04 11.62
CA HIS A 161 2.07 -28.91 10.83
C HIS A 161 1.53 -27.55 11.32
N ILE A 162 0.32 -27.52 11.89
CA ILE A 162 -0.28 -26.30 12.44
C ILE A 162 0.45 -25.90 13.72
N ALA A 163 0.77 -26.85 14.60
CA ALA A 163 1.57 -26.59 15.79
C ALA A 163 2.98 -26.08 15.46
N ALA A 164 3.62 -26.63 14.41
CA ALA A 164 4.90 -26.12 13.93
C ALA A 164 4.80 -24.65 13.45
N LYS A 165 3.76 -24.30 12.68
CA LYS A 165 3.53 -22.91 12.26
C LYS A 165 3.17 -22.00 13.45
N ALA A 166 2.36 -22.47 14.39
CA ALA A 166 2.06 -21.76 15.64
C ALA A 166 3.31 -21.46 16.46
N MET A 167 4.26 -22.39 16.53
CA MET A 167 5.55 -22.19 17.21
C MET A 167 6.39 -21.08 16.55
N VAL A 168 6.47 -21.08 15.21
CA VAL A 168 7.17 -20.03 14.45
C VAL A 168 6.54 -18.67 14.70
N LEU A 169 5.20 -18.59 14.66
CA LEU A 169 4.45 -17.38 14.94
C LEU A 169 4.71 -16.87 16.35
N MET A 170 4.63 -17.72 17.37
CA MET A 170 4.87 -17.33 18.77
C MET A 170 6.29 -16.81 19.00
N ARG A 171 7.30 -17.48 18.44
CA ARG A 171 8.70 -17.01 18.53
C ARG A 171 8.88 -15.66 17.86
N GLY A 172 8.35 -15.49 16.64
CA GLY A 172 8.43 -14.23 15.91
C GLY A 172 7.73 -13.08 16.64
N LEU A 173 6.54 -13.32 17.17
CA LEU A 173 5.80 -12.35 17.98
C LEU A 173 6.56 -11.96 19.24
N ALA A 174 7.20 -12.90 19.93
CA ALA A 174 8.02 -12.61 21.11
C ALA A 174 9.23 -11.72 20.77
N HIS A 175 9.95 -12.03 19.70
CA HIS A 175 11.08 -11.21 19.22
C HIS A 175 10.66 -9.80 18.83
N VAL A 176 9.56 -9.66 18.09
CA VAL A 176 9.03 -8.33 17.73
C VAL A 176 8.49 -7.60 18.96
N GLY A 177 7.85 -8.32 19.88
CA GLY A 177 7.28 -7.78 21.10
C GLY A 177 8.34 -7.12 21.99
N ILE A 178 9.48 -7.77 22.23
CA ILE A 178 10.54 -7.17 23.04
C ILE A 178 11.15 -5.94 22.37
N ILE A 179 11.37 -5.97 21.05
CA ILE A 179 11.87 -4.82 20.29
C ILE A 179 10.88 -3.66 20.37
N ALA A 180 9.59 -3.91 20.13
CA ALA A 180 8.55 -2.90 20.17
C ALA A 180 8.40 -2.28 21.57
N LEU A 181 8.49 -3.07 22.63
CA LEU A 181 8.47 -2.57 24.01
C LEU A 181 9.68 -1.68 24.33
N VAL A 182 10.88 -2.03 23.84
CA VAL A 182 12.07 -1.18 23.97
C VAL A 182 11.87 0.12 23.19
N ASP A 183 11.37 0.06 21.95
CA ASP A 183 11.12 1.26 21.14
C ASP A 183 10.08 2.19 21.79
N GLU A 184 9.04 1.62 22.40
CA GLU A 184 8.01 2.37 23.12
C GLU A 184 8.58 3.01 24.40
N ALA A 185 9.30 2.23 25.21
CA ALA A 185 9.88 2.70 26.47
C ALA A 185 10.98 3.77 26.27
N THR A 186 11.74 3.69 25.18
CA THR A 186 12.80 4.66 24.83
C THR A 186 12.28 5.84 23.99
N GLY A 187 11.08 5.74 23.44
CA GLY A 187 10.54 6.71 22.47
C GLY A 187 11.14 6.59 21.06
N PHE A 188 12.00 5.60 20.80
CA PHE A 188 12.69 5.38 19.53
C PHE A 188 11.75 5.12 18.34
N GLN A 189 10.48 4.82 18.61
CA GLN A 189 9.47 4.62 17.56
C GLN A 189 9.33 5.83 16.60
N LYS A 190 9.49 7.07 17.11
CA LYS A 190 9.45 8.28 16.26
C LYS A 190 10.73 8.46 15.45
N ASP A 191 11.86 8.02 15.99
CA ASP A 191 13.16 8.21 15.36
C ASP A 191 13.45 7.13 14.31
N ARG A 192 12.90 5.91 14.45
CA ARG A 192 12.94 4.90 13.37
C ARG A 192 12.40 5.42 12.02
N ALA A 193 11.29 6.15 12.04
CA ALA A 193 10.72 6.73 10.82
C ALA A 193 11.61 7.84 10.24
N LYS A 194 12.21 8.66 11.11
CA LYS A 194 13.17 9.69 10.71
C LYS A 194 14.47 9.08 10.17
N ASP A 195 14.99 8.03 10.79
CA ASP A 195 16.19 7.33 10.37
C ASP A 195 16.00 6.64 9.03
N ALA A 196 14.83 6.05 8.80
CA ALA A 196 14.48 5.46 7.50
C ALA A 196 14.46 6.54 6.40
N LEU A 197 13.84 7.70 6.67
CA LEU A 197 13.84 8.84 5.75
C LEU A 197 15.26 9.42 5.56
N ALA A 198 16.02 9.56 6.64
CA ALA A 198 17.39 10.05 6.62
C ALA A 198 18.28 9.14 5.76
N LYS A 199 18.18 7.82 5.89
CA LYS A 199 18.90 6.86 5.03
C LYS A 199 18.52 7.00 3.55
N ILE A 200 17.24 7.24 3.25
CA ILE A 200 16.81 7.52 1.86
C ILE A 200 17.46 8.82 1.38
N LEU A 201 17.44 9.87 2.18
CA LEU A 201 18.01 11.17 1.81
C LEU A 201 19.54 11.10 1.68
N GLU A 202 20.24 10.38 2.55
CA GLU A 202 21.69 10.15 2.46
C GLU A 202 22.07 9.41 1.16
N ALA A 203 21.22 8.48 0.72
CA ALA A 203 21.42 7.82 -0.56
C ALA A 203 21.28 8.78 -1.75
N PHE A 204 20.44 9.81 -1.65
CA PHE A 204 20.17 10.75 -2.76
C PHE A 204 21.02 12.03 -2.71
N VAL A 205 21.35 12.54 -1.52
CA VAL A 205 21.98 13.85 -1.31
C VAL A 205 23.46 13.67 -1.00
N ALA A 206 24.32 14.22 -1.85
CA ALA A 206 25.75 14.16 -1.67
C ALA A 206 26.20 15.03 -0.48
N LYS A 207 27.20 14.54 0.28
CA LYS A 207 27.82 15.29 1.39
C LYS A 207 28.58 16.53 0.91
N GLU A 208 29.09 16.47 -0.32
CA GLU A 208 29.86 17.53 -0.96
C GLU A 208 29.27 17.87 -2.32
N LEU A 209 29.47 19.11 -2.74
CA LEU A 209 29.01 19.61 -4.03
C LEU A 209 29.68 18.84 -5.17
N GLN A 210 28.90 18.19 -6.02
CA GLN A 210 29.41 17.45 -7.17
C GLN A 210 29.84 18.39 -8.30
N PRO A 211 30.83 17.99 -9.12
CA PRO A 211 31.19 18.70 -10.33
C PRO A 211 29.97 18.94 -11.23
N TRP A 212 29.93 20.08 -11.92
CA TRP A 212 28.83 20.39 -12.82
C TRP A 212 28.77 19.38 -13.97
N VAL A 213 27.64 18.66 -14.08
CA VAL A 213 27.33 17.77 -15.19
C VAL A 213 26.04 18.24 -15.85
N ARG A 214 26.03 18.26 -17.19
CA ARG A 214 24.83 18.62 -17.97
C ARG A 214 23.73 17.58 -17.73
N THR A 215 22.86 17.85 -16.75
CA THR A 215 21.84 16.89 -16.31
C THR A 215 20.50 17.07 -17.02
N PHE A 216 20.11 18.32 -17.30
CA PHE A 216 18.86 18.62 -18.00
C PHE A 216 19.12 18.71 -19.52
N PRO A 217 18.54 17.82 -20.34
CA PRO A 217 18.74 17.82 -21.78
C PRO A 217 18.02 19.01 -22.45
N ALA A 218 18.38 19.30 -23.71
CA ALA A 218 17.76 20.40 -24.47
C ALA A 218 16.26 20.19 -24.65
N ASP A 219 15.83 18.97 -24.98
CA ASP A 219 14.42 18.55 -25.12
C ASP A 219 13.56 18.98 -23.93
N TYR A 220 14.08 18.89 -22.70
CA TYR A 220 13.32 19.30 -21.52
C TYR A 220 12.91 20.78 -21.58
N TYR A 221 13.86 21.64 -21.96
CA TYR A 221 13.57 23.07 -22.10
C TYR A 221 12.75 23.34 -23.35
N GLU A 222 13.07 22.74 -24.49
CA GLU A 222 12.29 22.89 -25.72
C GLU A 222 10.80 22.59 -25.47
N GLN A 223 10.50 21.49 -24.77
CA GLN A 223 9.13 21.11 -24.45
C GLN A 223 8.46 22.04 -23.43
N LEU A 224 9.20 22.60 -22.47
CA LEU A 224 8.66 23.64 -21.58
C LEU A 224 8.32 24.92 -22.35
N PHE A 225 9.18 25.37 -23.26
CA PHE A 225 8.87 26.53 -24.10
C PHE A 225 7.63 26.27 -24.95
N ARG A 226 7.56 25.10 -25.60
CA ARG A 226 6.39 24.67 -26.39
C ARG A 226 5.10 24.68 -25.57
N LEU A 227 5.07 24.01 -24.41
CA LEU A 227 3.86 23.88 -23.59
C LEU A 227 3.36 25.23 -23.06
N TYR A 228 4.26 26.17 -22.81
CA TYR A 228 3.93 27.49 -22.25
C TYR A 228 3.91 28.62 -23.30
N GLY A 229 3.99 28.29 -24.60
CA GLY A 229 3.80 29.26 -25.69
C GLY A 229 4.95 30.25 -25.89
N TYR A 230 6.18 29.88 -25.57
CA TYR A 230 7.37 30.70 -25.81
C TYR A 230 8.20 30.17 -26.99
N GLU A 231 8.87 31.07 -27.71
CA GLU A 231 9.79 30.70 -28.80
C GLU A 231 11.07 30.03 -28.28
N TYR A 232 11.49 28.95 -28.96
CA TYR A 232 12.73 28.23 -28.67
C TYR A 232 13.56 28.05 -29.95
N PRO A 233 14.87 28.37 -29.95
CA PRO A 233 15.63 28.93 -28.83
C PRO A 233 15.22 30.38 -28.51
N PRO A 234 15.38 30.84 -27.26
CA PRO A 234 15.00 32.20 -26.88
C PRO A 234 15.85 33.25 -27.60
N THR A 235 15.18 34.30 -28.06
CA THR A 235 15.79 35.40 -28.84
C THR A 235 16.84 36.16 -28.03
N GLY A 236 18.02 36.36 -28.63
CA GLY A 236 19.13 37.14 -28.07
C GLY A 236 19.98 36.41 -27.02
N LYS A 237 19.37 35.81 -25.98
CA LYS A 237 20.09 35.08 -24.91
C LYS A 237 19.70 33.60 -24.89
N PRO A 238 20.46 32.71 -25.54
CA PRO A 238 20.16 31.27 -25.62
C PRO A 238 20.00 30.55 -24.28
N GLN A 239 20.55 31.13 -23.19
CA GLN A 239 20.48 30.63 -21.82
C GLN A 239 19.31 31.19 -20.99
N TRP A 240 18.59 32.19 -21.50
CA TRP A 240 17.47 32.82 -20.77
C TRP A 240 16.29 31.86 -20.65
N ARG A 241 15.65 31.84 -19.48
CA ARG A 241 14.48 30.99 -19.18
C ARG A 241 13.50 31.77 -18.30
N PRO A 242 12.17 31.64 -18.49
CA PRO A 242 11.19 32.19 -17.55
C PRO A 242 11.40 31.66 -16.13
N GLN A 243 11.34 32.54 -15.12
CA GLN A 243 11.66 32.18 -13.74
C GLN A 243 10.73 31.08 -13.19
N PHE A 244 9.47 31.05 -13.62
CA PHE A 244 8.50 30.06 -13.17
C PHE A 244 8.82 28.63 -13.64
N PHE A 245 9.68 28.44 -14.65
CA PHE A 245 10.16 27.11 -15.04
C PHE A 245 10.90 26.40 -13.91
N GLY A 246 11.56 27.16 -13.02
CA GLY A 246 12.14 26.59 -11.80
C GLY A 246 11.09 26.03 -10.85
N ARG A 247 9.91 26.67 -10.74
CA ARG A 247 8.79 26.16 -9.92
C ARG A 247 8.21 24.89 -10.52
N ILE A 248 8.03 24.86 -11.83
CA ILE A 248 7.58 23.66 -12.56
C ILE A 248 8.58 22.52 -12.36
N THR A 249 9.88 22.79 -12.51
CA THR A 249 10.92 21.77 -12.33
C THR A 249 10.94 21.22 -10.91
N ASN A 250 10.82 22.09 -9.90
CA ASN A 250 10.70 21.66 -8.50
C ASN A 250 9.48 20.75 -8.31
N GLU A 251 8.35 21.13 -8.89
CA GLU A 251 7.13 20.36 -8.81
C GLU A 251 7.24 19.01 -9.52
N VAL A 252 7.53 18.98 -10.82
CA VAL A 252 7.40 17.76 -11.65
C VAL A 252 8.61 16.86 -11.57
N VAL A 253 9.76 17.38 -11.12
CA VAL A 253 11.01 16.62 -10.99
C VAL A 253 11.33 16.38 -9.52
N TYR A 254 11.82 17.40 -8.80
CA TYR A 254 12.46 17.18 -7.50
C TYR A 254 11.51 16.68 -6.40
N ASN A 255 10.24 17.10 -6.38
CA ASN A 255 9.23 16.63 -5.42
C ASN A 255 8.80 15.16 -5.63
N ARG A 256 9.32 14.48 -6.66
CA ARG A 256 8.90 13.14 -7.09
C ARG A 256 10.04 12.13 -7.15
N LEU A 257 11.26 12.56 -6.85
CA LEU A 257 12.43 11.68 -6.85
C LEU A 257 12.57 10.88 -5.55
N ALA A 258 12.37 11.54 -4.40
CA ALA A 258 12.32 10.91 -3.09
C ALA A 258 11.50 11.78 -2.12
N PRO A 259 10.93 11.20 -1.06
CA PRO A 259 10.25 11.96 -0.01
C PRO A 259 11.18 13.03 0.59
N ASP A 260 10.68 14.25 0.77
CA ASP A 260 11.39 15.40 1.35
C ASP A 260 12.75 15.78 0.73
N LEU A 261 13.02 15.30 -0.50
CA LEU A 261 14.29 15.57 -1.18
C LEU A 261 14.48 17.05 -1.53
N LEU A 262 13.45 17.71 -2.09
CA LEU A 262 13.59 19.11 -2.51
C LEU A 262 13.94 20.06 -1.33
N PRO A 263 13.27 20.00 -0.16
CA PRO A 263 13.68 20.74 1.02
C PRO A 263 15.15 20.53 1.39
N GLU A 264 15.62 19.28 1.43
CA GLU A 264 17.01 18.98 1.80
C GLU A 264 18.02 19.45 0.75
N LEU A 265 17.73 19.30 -0.55
CA LEU A 265 18.58 19.87 -1.61
C LEU A 265 18.66 21.40 -1.53
N LYS A 266 17.55 22.08 -1.21
CA LYS A 266 17.53 23.54 -1.03
C LYS A 266 18.35 23.97 0.19
N LYS A 267 18.27 23.21 1.28
CA LYS A 267 19.02 23.44 2.52
C LYS A 267 20.52 23.20 2.32
N ALA A 268 20.91 22.17 1.56
CA ALA A 268 22.28 21.95 1.15
C ALA A 268 22.78 23.11 0.27
N ALA A 269 22.00 23.50 -0.74
CA ALA A 269 22.35 24.61 -1.63
C ALA A 269 22.43 25.98 -0.93
N SER A 270 21.62 26.23 0.12
CA SER A 270 21.69 27.50 0.87
C SER A 270 22.92 27.64 1.75
N LYS A 271 23.54 26.51 2.14
CA LYS A 271 24.79 26.51 2.91
C LYS A 271 26.04 26.69 2.03
N ALA A 272 25.88 26.62 0.70
CA ALA A 272 26.98 26.74 -0.23
C ALA A 272 27.44 28.20 -0.36
N GLU A 273 28.74 28.44 -0.26
CA GLU A 273 29.33 29.78 -0.48
C GLU A 273 29.09 30.31 -1.90
N ARG A 274 28.95 29.41 -2.88
CA ARG A 274 28.71 29.73 -4.29
C ARG A 274 27.35 29.21 -4.73
N LYS A 275 26.69 29.94 -5.64
CA LYS A 275 25.40 29.56 -6.23
C LYS A 275 25.51 28.24 -7.00
N ALA A 276 25.20 27.14 -6.32
CA ALA A 276 25.11 25.80 -6.90
C ALA A 276 23.70 25.50 -7.43
N LYS A 277 23.61 24.58 -8.40
CA LYS A 277 22.33 24.03 -8.87
C LYS A 277 21.93 22.84 -8.02
N LEU A 278 20.63 22.62 -7.80
CA LEU A 278 20.14 21.52 -6.95
C LEU A 278 20.64 20.14 -7.38
N HIS A 279 20.74 19.88 -8.69
CA HIS A 279 21.25 18.59 -9.18
C HIS A 279 22.71 18.31 -8.80
N GLN A 280 23.52 19.33 -8.51
CA GLN A 280 24.92 19.12 -8.08
C GLN A 280 25.02 18.59 -6.64
N TRP A 281 23.90 18.59 -5.90
CA TRP A 281 23.82 18.00 -4.56
C TRP A 281 23.29 16.58 -4.59
N LEU A 282 23.17 15.97 -5.76
CA LEU A 282 22.75 14.58 -5.87
C LEU A 282 23.97 13.66 -5.86
N THR A 283 23.84 12.47 -5.27
CA THR A 283 24.88 11.43 -5.34
C THR A 283 25.03 10.91 -6.76
N ASN A 284 26.26 10.49 -7.13
CA ASN A 284 26.52 9.90 -8.44
C ASN A 284 25.91 8.51 -8.60
N ASP A 285 25.79 7.76 -7.49
CA ASP A 285 25.40 6.35 -7.52
C ASP A 285 23.88 6.15 -7.59
N ILE A 286 23.10 7.03 -6.95
CA ILE A 286 21.65 6.88 -6.83
C ILE A 286 20.91 8.13 -7.31
N GLY A 287 21.26 9.31 -6.77
CA GLY A 287 20.52 10.55 -7.02
C GLY A 287 20.53 10.96 -8.50
N HIS A 288 21.71 11.03 -9.13
CA HIS A 288 21.85 11.38 -10.54
C HIS A 288 21.22 10.34 -11.50
N PRO A 289 21.45 9.03 -11.34
CA PRO A 289 20.76 8.01 -12.14
C PRO A 289 19.24 8.13 -12.06
N LYS A 290 18.68 8.27 -10.85
CA LYS A 290 17.23 8.42 -10.66
C LYS A 290 16.69 9.72 -11.26
N LEU A 291 17.42 10.83 -11.14
CA LEU A 291 17.06 12.09 -11.80
C LEU A 291 16.99 11.92 -13.32
N ARG A 292 17.95 11.22 -13.95
CA ARG A 292 17.95 10.99 -15.41
C ARG A 292 16.80 10.09 -15.88
N GLU A 293 16.55 9.01 -15.14
CA GLU A 293 15.42 8.09 -15.39
C GLU A 293 14.09 8.87 -15.34
N HIS A 294 13.89 9.63 -14.27
CA HIS A 294 12.68 10.43 -14.09
C HIS A 294 12.53 11.52 -15.15
N LEU A 295 13.61 12.25 -15.48
CA LEU A 295 13.60 13.27 -16.53
C LEU A 295 13.21 12.69 -17.89
N SER A 296 13.67 11.49 -18.23
CA SER A 296 13.32 10.82 -19.49
C SER A 296 11.82 10.55 -19.56
N SER A 297 11.23 10.11 -18.45
CA SER A 297 9.78 9.93 -18.36
C SER A 297 9.03 11.26 -18.44
N ILE A 298 9.46 12.29 -17.71
CA ILE A 298 8.86 13.63 -17.76
C ILE A 298 8.88 14.22 -19.17
N ILE A 299 10.00 14.11 -19.89
CA ILE A 299 10.11 14.59 -21.28
C ILE A 299 9.13 13.85 -22.19
N THR A 300 8.96 12.53 -21.98
CA THR A 300 7.97 11.75 -22.72
C THR A 300 6.56 12.26 -22.46
N LEU A 301 6.19 12.50 -21.20
CA LEU A 301 4.88 13.07 -20.84
C LEU A 301 4.71 14.49 -21.40
N MET A 302 5.76 15.30 -21.40
CA MET A 302 5.72 16.62 -22.04
C MET A 302 5.47 16.51 -23.54
N LYS A 303 6.12 15.58 -24.25
CA LYS A 303 5.91 15.35 -25.70
C LYS A 303 4.48 14.90 -26.02
N LEU A 304 3.86 14.12 -25.15
CA LEU A 304 2.48 13.65 -25.29
C LEU A 304 1.43 14.75 -25.01
N ALA A 305 1.71 15.62 -24.06
CA ALA A 305 0.76 16.66 -23.66
C ALA A 305 0.64 17.77 -24.72
N ARG A 306 -0.59 18.27 -24.93
CA ARG A 306 -0.88 19.43 -25.78
C ARG A 306 -0.98 20.72 -24.98
N THR A 307 -1.30 20.64 -23.70
CA THR A 307 -1.46 21.80 -22.81
C THR A 307 -0.72 21.60 -21.49
N PRO A 308 -0.39 22.69 -20.76
CA PRO A 308 0.18 22.58 -19.41
C PRO A 308 -0.70 21.81 -18.42
N VAL A 309 -2.03 21.89 -18.56
CA VAL A 309 -2.99 21.17 -17.70
C VAL A 309 -2.90 19.67 -17.95
N GLU A 310 -3.01 19.26 -19.22
CA GLU A 310 -2.87 17.84 -19.62
C GLU A 310 -1.51 17.27 -19.19
N PHE A 311 -0.44 18.05 -19.32
CA PHE A 311 0.89 17.66 -18.84
C PHE A 311 0.88 17.39 -17.32
N ARG A 312 0.29 18.29 -16.53
CA ARG A 312 0.24 18.14 -15.08
C ARG A 312 -0.58 16.91 -14.67
N ASP A 313 -1.70 16.66 -15.34
CA ASP A 313 -2.55 15.50 -15.08
C ASP A 313 -1.84 14.18 -15.42
N LEU A 314 -1.15 14.13 -16.56
CA LEU A 314 -0.30 12.99 -16.92
C LEU A 314 0.80 12.75 -15.89
N VAL A 315 1.48 13.81 -15.42
CA VAL A 315 2.51 13.69 -14.38
C VAL A 315 1.90 13.21 -13.07
N ASN A 316 0.77 13.77 -12.62
CA ASN A 316 0.12 13.34 -11.37
C ASN A 316 -0.32 11.87 -11.43
N ARG A 317 -0.76 11.39 -12.61
CA ARG A 317 -1.21 10.02 -12.81
C ARG A 317 -0.05 9.02 -12.87
N ILE A 318 1.02 9.34 -13.59
CA ILE A 318 2.16 8.43 -13.82
C ILE A 318 3.20 8.52 -12.70
N HIS A 319 3.41 9.73 -12.16
CA HIS A 319 4.37 10.04 -11.10
C HIS A 319 3.67 10.81 -9.97
N PRO A 320 2.82 10.14 -9.17
CA PRO A 320 2.16 10.80 -8.04
C PRO A 320 3.20 11.34 -7.05
N ARG A 321 2.89 12.44 -6.36
CA ARG A 321 3.77 12.95 -5.31
C ARG A 321 3.73 12.02 -4.10
N PHE A 322 4.83 11.99 -3.35
CA PHE A 322 4.85 11.35 -2.05
C PHE A 322 3.85 12.05 -1.12
N GLY A 323 2.91 11.29 -0.55
CA GLY A 323 1.88 11.79 0.36
C GLY A 323 0.57 12.27 -0.28
N ASP A 324 0.45 12.32 -1.61
CA ASP A 324 -0.81 12.68 -2.27
C ASP A 324 -1.70 11.44 -2.49
N THR A 325 -2.97 11.54 -2.08
CA THR A 325 -4.04 10.60 -2.45
C THR A 325 -4.44 10.87 -3.91
N MET A 326 -4.40 9.85 -4.78
CA MET A 326 -4.79 10.03 -6.20
C MET A 326 -6.21 10.59 -6.31
N GLN A 327 -6.38 11.68 -7.07
CA GLN A 327 -7.71 12.12 -7.49
C GLN A 327 -8.23 11.13 -8.53
N LEU A 328 -9.24 10.35 -8.16
CA LEU A 328 -10.00 9.53 -9.09
C LEU A 328 -10.98 10.46 -9.83
N ASP A 329 -10.86 10.50 -11.15
CA ASP A 329 -11.85 11.15 -12.01
C ASP A 329 -13.13 10.30 -12.03
N PHE A 330 -14.23 10.86 -11.53
CA PHE A 330 -15.54 10.22 -11.51
C PHE A 330 -16.37 10.51 -12.77
N SER A 331 -15.77 11.06 -13.83
CA SER A 331 -16.45 11.30 -15.11
C SER A 331 -16.15 10.19 -16.13
N ALA A 332 -16.94 9.12 -16.07
CA ALA A 332 -17.12 8.15 -17.15
C ALA A 332 -18.55 7.59 -17.14
#